data_AF-A0A958H0J2-F1
#
_entry.id   AF-A0A958H0J2-F1
#
_cell.length_a   1.000
_cell.length_b   1.000
_cell.length_c   1.000
_cell.angle_alpha   90.00
_cell.angle_beta   90.00
_cell.angle_gamma   90.00
#
_symmetry.space_group_name_H-M   'P 1'
#
loop_
_entity.id
_entity.type
_entity.pdbx_description
1 polymer ?
#
loop_
_entity_poly.entity_id
_entity_poly.type
_entity_poly.pdbx_seq_one_letter_code
_entity_poly.pdbx_strand_id
1 'polypeptide(L)'
;MDTFNWLVIGHLVGDWLLQNDWMAQGKKRGFFTTAGLVHYTIYTLAVVAFLWLSPQDTVGLGIYLIVGGIIFFTHWIIDSTRIVEYWIQTFKQSNISIMRIMVDQTFHILVLALIAYVILVV
;
A
#
# COMPACT_ATOMS: atom_id res chain seq x y z
N MET A 1 -11.87 -13.34 10.49
CA MET A 1 -10.92 -12.65 9.59
C MET A 1 -9.59 -12.58 10.30
N ASP A 2 -8.52 -12.95 9.61
CA ASP A 2 -7.15 -12.80 10.11
C ASP A 2 -6.59 -11.38 9.84
N THR A 3 -5.36 -11.13 10.31
CA THR A 3 -4.65 -9.85 10.10
C THR A 3 -4.49 -9.50 8.62
N PHE A 4 -4.17 -10.48 7.78
CA PHE A 4 -3.98 -10.22 6.35
C PHE A 4 -5.27 -9.68 5.71
N ASN A 5 -6.42 -10.29 6.02
CA ASN A 5 -7.71 -9.82 5.53
C ASN A 5 -8.01 -8.37 5.95
N TRP A 6 -7.68 -8.01 7.20
CA TRP A 6 -7.84 -6.63 7.68
C TRP A 6 -6.94 -5.63 6.95
N LEU A 7 -5.66 -5.99 6.74
CA LEU A 7 -4.73 -5.16 5.98
C LEU A 7 -5.21 -4.95 4.54
N VAL A 8 -5.72 -5.99 3.89
CA VAL A 8 -6.28 -5.91 2.52
C VAL A 8 -7.47 -4.96 2.48
N ILE A 9 -8.39 -5.01 3.46
CA ILE A 9 -9.51 -4.05 3.53
C ILE A 9 -8.98 -2.63 3.70
N GLY A 10 -8.01 -2.41 4.59
CA GLY A 10 -7.39 -1.10 4.78
C GLY A 10 -6.74 -0.57 3.50
N HIS A 11 -6.10 -1.44 2.72
CA HIS A 11 -5.54 -1.10 1.41
C HIS A 11 -6.63 -0.69 0.43
N LEU A 12 -7.70 -1.47 0.29
CA LEU A 12 -8.82 -1.13 -0.60
C LEU A 12 -9.47 0.20 -0.20
N VAL A 13 -9.64 0.44 1.10
CA VAL A 13 -10.17 1.72 1.58
C VAL A 13 -9.21 2.87 1.25
N GLY A 14 -7.90 2.71 1.48
CA GLY A 14 -6.90 3.72 1.17
C GLY A 14 -6.79 4.06 -0.32
N ASP A 15 -6.66 3.05 -1.17
CA ASP A 15 -6.36 3.22 -2.60
C ASP A 15 -7.58 3.44 -3.49
N TRP A 16 -8.74 2.91 -3.11
CA TRP A 16 -9.92 2.94 -3.95
C TRP A 16 -11.04 3.82 -3.40
N LEU A 17 -11.24 3.82 -2.07
CA LEU A 17 -12.33 4.58 -1.48
C LEU A 17 -11.93 6.02 -1.14
N LEU A 18 -10.72 6.22 -0.60
CA LEU A 18 -10.25 7.51 -0.10
C LEU A 18 -9.33 8.25 -1.08
N GLN A 19 -8.76 7.55 -2.07
CA GLN A 19 -7.98 8.17 -3.13
C GLN A 19 -8.90 8.86 -4.14
N ASN A 20 -8.64 10.14 -4.42
CA ASN A 20 -9.31 10.88 -5.48
C ASN A 20 -8.40 11.10 -6.71
N ASP A 21 -8.95 11.67 -7.78
CA ASP A 21 -8.23 11.90 -9.04
C ASP A 21 -6.98 12.76 -8.87
N TRP A 22 -7.01 13.77 -7.99
CA TRP A 22 -5.86 14.62 -7.72
C TRP A 22 -4.70 13.83 -7.11
N MET A 23 -4.98 12.94 -6.16
CA MET A 23 -4.00 12.02 -5.59
C MET A 23 -3.47 11.05 -6.64
N ALA A 24 -4.36 10.36 -7.35
CA ALA A 24 -4.03 9.32 -8.32
C ALA A 24 -3.15 9.84 -9.46
N GLN A 25 -3.49 11.01 -10.02
CA GLN A 25 -2.71 11.60 -11.10
C GLN A 25 -1.47 12.34 -10.58
N GLY A 26 -1.58 12.97 -9.41
CA GLY A 26 -0.51 13.79 -8.83
C GLY A 26 0.66 12.97 -8.27
N LYS A 27 0.41 11.76 -7.75
CA LYS A 27 1.44 10.88 -7.18
C LYS A 27 2.46 10.39 -8.21
N LYS A 28 2.08 10.34 -9.49
CA LYS A 28 2.94 9.88 -10.61
C LYS A 28 3.75 11.01 -11.28
N ARG A 29 3.60 12.28 -10.85
CA ARG A 29 4.27 13.44 -11.49
C ARG A 29 5.70 13.68 -11.05
N GLY A 30 6.21 12.91 -10.10
CA GLY A 30 7.56 13.05 -9.58
C GLY A 30 7.75 12.21 -8.33
N PHE A 31 8.98 12.17 -7.84
CA PHE A 31 9.35 11.33 -6.69
C PHE A 31 8.78 11.85 -5.36
N PHE A 32 8.69 13.17 -5.22
CA PHE A 32 8.07 13.84 -4.08
C PHE A 32 7.04 14.85 -4.58
N THR A 33 5.75 14.54 -4.40
CA THR A 33 4.66 15.46 -4.74
C THR A 33 3.74 15.62 -3.54
N THR A 34 3.12 16.79 -3.39
CA THR A 34 2.15 17.02 -2.31
C THR A 34 0.98 16.05 -2.40
N ALA A 35 0.50 15.78 -3.62
CA ALA A 35 -0.56 14.80 -3.87
C ALA A 35 -0.15 13.38 -3.44
N GLY A 36 1.07 12.97 -3.77
CA GLY A 36 1.64 11.71 -3.31
C GLY A 36 1.73 11.64 -1.80
N LEU A 37 2.37 12.63 -1.14
CA LEU A 37 2.54 12.64 0.31
C LEU A 37 1.22 12.57 1.06
N VAL A 38 0.20 13.31 0.61
CA VAL A 38 -1.15 13.23 1.18
C VAL A 38 -1.74 11.83 0.99
N HIS A 39 -1.64 11.27 -0.21
CA HIS A 39 -2.14 9.92 -0.49
C HIS A 39 -1.44 8.85 0.36
N TYR A 40 -0.11 8.83 0.41
CA TYR A 40 0.65 7.83 1.17
C TYR A 40 0.34 7.92 2.67
N THR A 41 0.10 9.14 3.16
CA THR A 41 -0.33 9.36 4.56
C THR A 41 -1.72 8.80 4.79
N ILE A 42 -2.71 9.14 3.96
CA ILE A 42 -4.09 8.64 4.08
C ILE A 42 -4.13 7.12 3.98
N TYR A 43 -3.42 6.55 3.00
CA TYR A 43 -3.28 5.11 2.81
C TYR A 43 -2.70 4.44 4.06
N THR A 44 -1.58 4.96 4.57
CA THR A 44 -0.93 4.41 5.76
C THR A 44 -1.86 4.46 6.98
N LEU A 45 -2.53 5.59 7.20
CA LEU A 45 -3.49 5.74 8.29
C LEU A 45 -4.67 4.77 8.16
N ALA A 46 -5.19 4.56 6.95
CA ALA A 46 -6.24 3.59 6.70
C ALA A 46 -5.76 2.17 7.04
N VAL A 47 -4.64 1.72 6.48
CA VAL A 47 -4.13 0.37 6.73
C VAL A 47 -3.80 0.14 8.21
N VAL A 48 -3.17 1.11 8.89
CA VAL A 48 -2.88 1.03 10.33
C VAL A 48 -4.15 1.02 11.18
N ALA A 49 -5.19 1.79 10.81
CA ALA A 49 -6.48 1.75 11.49
C ALA A 49 -7.15 0.38 11.37
N PHE A 50 -7.07 -0.26 10.20
CA PHE A 50 -7.60 -1.61 10.03
C PHE A 50 -6.72 -2.69 10.70
N LEU A 51 -5.40 -2.49 10.78
CA LEU A 51 -4.53 -3.33 11.60
C LEU A 51 -4.94 -3.27 13.08
N TRP A 52 -5.30 -2.10 13.60
CA TRP A 52 -5.79 -1.94 14.97
C TRP A 52 -7.10 -2.69 15.23
N LEU A 53 -7.94 -2.87 14.21
CA LEU A 53 -9.16 -3.69 14.30
C LEU A 53 -8.89 -5.19 14.18
N SER A 54 -7.68 -5.59 13.77
CA SER A 54 -7.32 -6.99 13.68
C SER A 54 -7.32 -7.62 15.08
N PRO A 55 -7.87 -8.84 15.24
CA PRO A 55 -7.70 -9.61 16.46
C PRO A 55 -6.22 -9.99 16.58
N GLN A 56 -5.46 -9.20 17.34
CA GLN A 56 -4.09 -9.49 17.73
C GLN A 56 -4.00 -9.44 19.24
N ASP A 57 -3.28 -10.41 19.82
CA ASP A 57 -2.84 -10.33 21.20
C ASP A 57 -2.00 -9.06 21.35
N THR A 58 -2.43 -8.16 22.24
CA THR A 58 -1.84 -6.86 22.60
C THR A 58 -0.44 -6.58 22.05
N VAL A 59 -0.34 -6.19 20.78
CA VAL A 59 0.90 -5.64 20.20
C VAL A 59 1.07 -4.22 20.70
N GLY A 60 2.25 -3.90 21.24
CA GLY A 60 2.55 -2.58 21.76
C GLY A 60 2.52 -1.50 20.68
N LEU A 61 2.31 -0.24 21.08
CA LEU A 61 2.28 0.93 20.17
C LEU A 61 3.49 1.00 19.23
N GLY A 62 4.66 0.54 19.67
CA GLY A 62 5.88 0.50 18.86
C GLY A 62 5.74 -0.31 17.57
N ILE A 63 4.98 -1.41 17.58
CA ILE A 63 4.76 -2.24 16.38
C ILE A 63 3.93 -1.48 15.35
N TYR A 64 2.89 -0.77 15.77
CA TYR A 64 2.09 0.06 14.87
C TYR A 64 2.92 1.15 14.19
N LEU A 65 3.86 1.78 14.91
CA LEU A 65 4.76 2.78 14.34
C LEU A 65 5.73 2.18 13.33
N ILE A 66 6.33 1.02 13.64
CA ILE A 66 7.24 0.32 12.72
C ILE A 66 6.48 -0.12 11.46
N VAL A 67 5.34 -0.78 11.62
CA VAL A 67 4.51 -1.25 10.51
C VAL A 67 4.00 -0.08 9.67
N GLY A 68 3.50 0.98 10.30
CA GLY A 68 3.09 2.20 9.60
C GLY A 68 4.24 2.83 8.81
N GLY A 69 5.45 2.89 9.37
CA GLY A 69 6.63 3.39 8.67
C GLY A 69 7.00 2.54 7.45
N ILE A 70 6.96 1.21 7.59
CA ILE A 70 7.20 0.28 6.47
C ILE A 70 6.17 0.48 5.38
N ILE A 71 4.86 0.47 5.73
CA ILE A 71 3.74 0.65 4.80
C ILE A 71 3.90 1.94 4.01
N PHE A 72 4.13 3.07 4.72
CA PHE A 72 4.31 4.37 4.10
C PHE A 72 5.45 4.36 3.08
N PHE A 73 6.61 3.82 3.48
CA PHE A 73 7.80 3.82 2.65
C PHE A 73 7.65 2.93 1.42
N THR A 74 7.13 1.70 1.60
CA THR A 74 6.92 0.78 0.48
C THR A 74 5.89 1.31 -0.50
N HIS A 75 4.79 1.88 0.01
CA HIS A 75 3.72 2.41 -0.81
C HIS A 75 4.20 3.63 -1.61
N TRP A 76 4.95 4.53 -0.95
CA TRP A 76 5.63 5.64 -1.62
C TRP A 76 6.55 5.15 -2.74
N ILE A 77 7.40 4.14 -2.50
CA ILE A 77 8.30 3.62 -3.54
C ILE A 77 7.52 3.05 -4.73
N ILE A 78 6.51 2.22 -4.49
CA ILE A 78 5.72 1.61 -5.57
C ILE A 78 5.04 2.69 -6.40
N ASP A 79 4.47 3.71 -5.74
CA ASP A 79 3.66 4.71 -6.40
C ASP A 79 4.45 5.81 -7.08
N SER A 80 5.58 6.24 -6.50
CA SER A 80 6.37 7.36 -7.01
C SER A 80 7.43 6.96 -8.03
N THR A 81 7.70 5.66 -8.17
CA THR A 81 8.68 5.13 -9.12
C THR A 81 8.03 4.50 -10.34
N ARG A 82 8.86 3.99 -11.25
CA ARG A 82 8.45 3.32 -12.49
C ARG A 82 8.48 1.79 -12.37
N ILE A 83 8.42 1.25 -11.16
CA ILE A 83 8.57 -0.20 -10.91
C ILE A 83 7.51 -1.01 -11.67
N VAL A 84 6.28 -0.50 -11.73
CA VAL A 84 5.16 -1.12 -12.44
C VAL A 84 5.42 -1.13 -13.95
N GLU A 85 5.89 -0.03 -14.53
CA GLU A 85 6.26 0.04 -15.94
C GLU A 85 7.39 -0.93 -16.28
N TYR A 86 8.43 -0.98 -15.43
CA TYR A 86 9.55 -1.90 -15.64
C TYR A 86 9.10 -3.35 -15.54
N TRP A 87 8.21 -3.69 -14.62
CA TRP A 87 7.65 -5.04 -14.49
C TRP A 87 6.87 -5.44 -15.75
N ILE A 88 5.95 -4.58 -16.19
CA ILE A 88 5.14 -4.81 -17.41
C ILE A 88 6.04 -5.03 -18.63
N GLN A 89 7.11 -4.23 -18.78
CA GLN A 89 8.06 -4.38 -19.88
C GLN A 89 8.86 -5.69 -19.79
N THR A 90 9.34 -6.03 -18.58
CA THR A 90 10.15 -7.22 -18.34
C THR A 90 9.37 -8.50 -18.64
N PHE A 91 8.12 -8.57 -18.19
CA PHE A 91 7.25 -9.73 -18.40
C PHE A 91 6.41 -9.65 -19.69
N LYS A 92 6.63 -8.63 -20.53
CA LYS A 92 5.91 -8.40 -21.79
C LYS A 92 4.39 -8.44 -21.63
N GLN A 93 3.88 -7.86 -20.54
CA GLN A 93 2.45 -7.77 -20.28
C GLN A 93 1.80 -6.69 -21.14
N SER A 94 0.49 -6.81 -21.37
CA SER A 94 -0.28 -5.80 -22.10
C SER A 94 -0.16 -4.43 -21.42
N ASN A 95 0.31 -3.44 -22.16
CA ASN A 95 0.49 -2.08 -21.64
C ASN A 95 -0.81 -1.27 -21.71
N ILE A 96 -1.81 -1.71 -20.96
CA ILE A 96 -3.13 -1.08 -20.82
C ILE A 96 -3.38 -0.65 -19.37
N SER A 97 -4.25 0.33 -19.16
CA SER A 97 -4.48 0.94 -17.84
C SER A 97 -4.87 -0.08 -16.77
N ILE A 98 -5.79 -1.00 -17.08
CA ILE A 98 -6.21 -2.02 -16.11
C ILE A 98 -5.06 -2.94 -15.69
N MET A 99 -4.16 -3.30 -16.61
CA MET A 99 -3.01 -4.15 -16.29
C MET A 99 -2.03 -3.41 -15.37
N ARG A 100 -1.78 -2.12 -15.63
CA ARG A 100 -0.96 -1.27 -14.76
C ARG A 100 -1.52 -1.21 -13.35
N ILE A 101 -2.84 -0.98 -13.23
CA ILE A 101 -3.51 -0.95 -11.93
C ILE A 101 -3.39 -2.32 -11.25
N MET A 102 -3.68 -3.42 -11.93
CA MET A 102 -3.59 -4.75 -11.30
C MET A 102 -2.18 -5.12 -10.84
N VAL A 103 -1.14 -4.79 -11.62
CA VAL A 103 0.26 -5.00 -11.23
C VAL A 103 0.63 -4.13 -10.02
N ASP A 104 0.28 -2.85 -10.05
CA ASP A 104 0.47 -1.90 -8.95
C ASP A 104 -0.16 -2.40 -7.65
N GLN A 105 -1.44 -2.76 -7.69
CA GLN A 105 -2.20 -3.26 -6.53
C GLN A 105 -1.66 -4.60 -6.02
N THR A 106 -1.16 -5.46 -6.92
CA THR A 106 -0.52 -6.72 -6.51
C THR A 106 0.76 -6.47 -5.72
N PHE A 107 1.60 -5.50 -6.11
CA PHE A 107 2.78 -5.15 -5.32
C PHE A 107 2.41 -4.69 -3.90
N HIS A 108 1.38 -3.85 -3.77
CA HIS A 108 0.89 -3.40 -2.46
C HIS A 108 0.39 -4.59 -1.61
N ILE A 109 -0.40 -5.50 -2.20
CA ILE A 109 -0.89 -6.70 -1.50
C ILE A 109 0.27 -7.63 -1.09
N LEU A 110 1.31 -7.79 -1.91
CA LEU A 110 2.50 -8.60 -1.56
C LEU A 110 3.24 -8.02 -0.35
N VAL A 111 3.34 -6.68 -0.25
CA VAL A 111 3.89 -6.03 0.94
C VAL A 111 3.03 -6.34 2.17
N LEU A 112 1.70 -6.23 2.06
CA LEU A 112 0.81 -6.52 3.18
C LEU A 112 0.88 -7.99 3.62
N ALA A 113 1.02 -8.93 2.67
CA ALA A 113 1.21 -10.34 2.97
C ALA A 113 2.50 -10.57 3.76
N LEU A 114 3.61 -9.92 3.36
CA LEU A 114 4.88 -9.99 4.08
C LEU A 114 4.78 -9.41 5.49
N ILE A 115 4.11 -8.26 5.64
CA ILE A 115 3.88 -7.65 6.97
C ILE A 115 3.05 -8.56 7.86
N ALA A 116 1.93 -9.09 7.34
CA ALA A 116 1.10 -10.03 8.10
C ALA A 116 1.89 -11.27 8.52
N TYR A 117 2.70 -11.82 7.62
CA TYR A 117 3.57 -12.95 7.94
C TYR A 117 4.55 -12.62 9.07
N VAL A 118 5.25 -11.48 9.00
CA VAL A 118 6.21 -11.08 10.04
C VAL A 118 5.54 -10.85 11.38
N ILE A 119 4.37 -10.21 11.43
CA ILE A 119 3.64 -9.96 12.68
C ILE A 119 3.11 -11.26 13.30
N LEU A 120 2.73 -12.24 12.49
CA LEU A 120 2.15 -13.51 12.98
C LEU A 120 3.21 -14.56 13.36
N VAL A 121 4.45 -14.43 12.86
CA VAL A 121 5.53 -15.42 13.05
C VAL A 121 6.57 -14.97 14.07
N VAL A 122 6.66 -13.66 14.37
CA VAL A 122 7.53 -13.07 15.39
C VAL A 122 6.73 -12.76 16.64
#